data_AF-A0A562VFJ3-F1
#
_entry.id   AF-A0A562VFJ3-F1
#
_cell.length_a   1.000
_cell.length_b   1.000
_cell.length_c   1.000
_cell.angle_alpha   90.00
_cell.angle_beta   90.00
_cell.angle_gamma   90.00
#
_symmetry.space_group_name_H-M   'P 1'
#
loop_
_entity.id
_entity.type
_entity.pdbx_description
1 polymer ?
#
loop_
_entity_poly.entity_id
_entity_poly.type
_entity_poly.pdbx_seq_one_letter_code
_entity_poly.pdbx_strand_id
1 'polypeptide(L)'
;MVRLVLICILFAGTAVTANASDSCTECHGSRQKMESMGYGPFTVTRQETEAQTHMPAGCSECHLGNSAAKDKDKAHKGMARLLVVAKKGFTVTTSARRYPLAYGTNPMNRLYTVVGKDGKPVKDASVAAISWHDKKVDTLSQDFEVMGKTCGTCHAKEFDEFSRSTMATNGKQSQYRGWVTKDRGPHNCGPWFEGNFETMRANTMIPMSPESHRINQKACNTCHVGCLDCHFNPQKRHPTDPAIGPHTFVKTPPSESCYGNGRASICHAGPEDRRRGAGYFGGSFSFPEGNEPDVHLKAKVGCLDCHESTSSNPAIGHGMIRRQAQNSCQRCHPEAAKSHATSLHRNLSCEACHIQKVAGYQGTYWGPGRLAGAATPYFKFKAYYGYMSEPILIKDQRGRWIPVKPFPMAVMNQKTSPFKPGLYWRYPLDLPDLKRTDDAWGYVGLSSGLPENNKALLWIQMDKMSHKLGKSRTCDSCHTAADGAQVRKVTWEYSDPGALPFSGSHEVHANRIGLFIKGMQSEKIELEQGYTLSALAPWVYLKDAWQIPGDFSLPVIRDRQRYDTFNSSLDVSRKSGVVHR
;
A
#
# COMPACT_ATOMS: atom_id res chain seq x y z
N MET A 1 88.54 3.67 -4.81
CA MET A 1 87.84 4.43 -5.87
C MET A 1 86.58 3.66 -6.26
N VAL A 2 85.49 3.94 -5.56
CA VAL A 2 84.25 4.58 -6.04
C VAL A 2 83.34 3.62 -6.83
N ARG A 3 82.40 3.04 -6.09
CA ARG A 3 81.13 2.45 -6.57
C ARG A 3 80.16 3.61 -6.87
N LEU A 4 79.47 3.58 -8.01
CA LEU A 4 78.30 4.43 -8.25
C LEU A 4 77.07 3.54 -8.42
N VAL A 5 76.15 3.64 -7.44
CA VAL A 5 74.82 3.05 -7.44
C VAL A 5 73.86 4.13 -7.94
N LEU A 6 73.13 3.85 -9.02
CA LEU A 6 72.06 4.70 -9.51
C LEU A 6 70.78 4.35 -8.73
N ILE A 7 70.30 5.26 -7.89
CA ILE A 7 69.05 5.14 -7.14
C ILE A 7 67.92 5.76 -7.98
N CYS A 8 67.00 4.92 -8.46
CA CYS A 8 65.71 5.34 -8.98
C CYS A 8 64.78 5.68 -7.80
N ILE A 9 64.48 6.96 -7.61
CA ILE A 9 63.48 7.44 -6.66
C ILE A 9 62.08 7.22 -7.28
N LEU A 10 61.38 6.21 -6.78
CA LEU A 10 59.94 6.04 -6.94
C LEU A 10 59.22 7.09 -6.07
N PHE A 11 58.71 8.15 -6.69
CA PHE A 11 57.69 8.99 -6.06
C PHE A 11 56.37 8.22 -6.02
N ALA A 12 56.11 7.56 -4.89
CA ALA A 12 54.77 7.12 -4.53
C ALA A 12 53.92 8.37 -4.23
N GLY A 13 53.21 8.86 -5.24
CA GLY A 13 52.15 9.83 -5.06
C GLY A 13 51.00 9.17 -4.30
N THR A 14 51.05 9.21 -2.97
CA THR A 14 49.86 9.01 -2.15
C THR A 14 48.90 10.15 -2.48
N ALA A 15 47.83 9.85 -3.22
CA ALA A 15 46.66 10.71 -3.26
C ALA A 15 46.05 10.72 -1.85
N VAL A 16 46.61 11.57 -0.98
CA VAL A 16 45.93 12.02 0.22
C VAL A 16 44.76 12.84 -0.28
N THR A 17 43.59 12.21 -0.38
CA THR A 17 42.33 12.95 -0.48
C THR A 17 42.24 13.77 0.79
N ALA A 18 42.65 15.04 0.71
CA ALA A 18 42.45 16.01 1.75
C ALA A 18 40.95 16.02 2.06
N ASN A 19 40.56 15.44 3.19
CA ASN A 19 39.21 15.53 3.72
C ASN A 19 38.94 17.02 3.91
N ALA A 20 38.23 17.63 2.96
CA ALA A 20 37.72 18.98 3.11
C ALA A 20 37.01 19.04 4.48
N SER A 21 37.38 20.03 5.30
CA SER A 21 36.82 20.20 6.64
C SER A 21 35.29 20.22 6.57
N ASP A 22 34.65 19.13 7.00
CA ASP A 22 33.19 19.07 7.05
C ASP A 22 32.72 19.63 8.40
N SER A 23 32.35 20.92 8.39
CA SER A 23 31.85 21.63 9.58
C SER A 23 30.61 20.96 10.20
N CYS A 24 29.91 20.10 9.45
CA CYS A 24 28.82 19.29 9.99
C CYS A 24 29.33 18.37 11.09
N THR A 25 30.43 17.65 10.84
CA THR A 25 31.03 16.71 11.80
C THR A 25 31.69 17.42 12.98
N GLU A 26 32.25 18.62 12.76
CA GLU A 26 32.80 19.44 13.85
C GLU A 26 31.71 19.90 14.83
N CYS A 27 30.52 20.23 14.32
CA CYS A 27 29.38 20.61 15.15
C CYS A 27 28.71 19.39 15.78
N HIS A 28 28.24 18.45 14.95
CA HIS A 28 27.43 17.33 15.39
C HIS A 28 28.23 16.22 16.08
N GLY A 29 29.53 16.12 15.84
CA GLY A 29 30.41 15.18 16.53
C GLY A 29 30.72 15.58 17.98
N SER A 30 30.49 16.85 18.36
CA SER A 30 30.75 17.35 19.72
C SER A 30 29.46 17.38 20.55
N ARG A 31 29.33 16.40 21.45
CA ARG A 31 28.20 16.34 22.39
C ARG A 31 28.06 17.61 23.22
N GLN A 32 29.17 18.11 23.76
CA GLN A 32 29.21 19.32 24.58
C GLN A 32 28.68 20.53 23.80
N LYS A 33 29.11 20.69 22.54
CA LYS A 33 28.65 21.79 21.68
C LYS A 33 27.16 21.66 21.33
N MET A 34 26.70 20.44 21.03
CA MET A 34 25.28 20.21 20.75
C MET A 34 24.40 20.44 21.99
N GLU A 35 24.85 20.04 23.17
CA GLU A 35 24.15 20.27 24.44
C GLU A 35 24.08 21.76 24.80
N SER A 36 25.17 22.53 24.60
CA SER A 36 25.17 23.98 24.87
C SER A 36 24.22 24.76 23.96
N MET A 37 23.94 24.24 22.76
CA MET A 37 22.94 24.79 21.84
C MET A 37 21.51 24.26 22.10
N GLY A 38 21.31 23.33 23.04
CA GLY A 38 20.01 22.72 23.33
C GLY A 38 19.59 21.60 22.37
N TYR A 39 20.52 21.06 21.57
CA TYR A 39 20.31 20.03 20.56
C TYR A 39 21.13 18.75 20.82
N GLY A 40 21.55 18.49 22.06
CA GLY A 40 22.33 17.32 22.47
C GLY A 40 21.89 15.98 21.84
N PRO A 41 20.58 15.67 21.74
CA PRO A 41 20.10 14.44 21.09
C PRO A 41 20.43 14.28 19.59
N PHE A 42 20.90 15.34 18.92
CA PHE A 42 21.33 15.33 17.52
C PHE A 42 22.85 15.19 17.36
N THR A 43 23.56 14.84 18.44
CA THR A 43 24.98 14.49 18.37
C THR A 43 25.13 13.20 17.56
N VAL A 44 25.97 13.24 16.53
CA VAL A 44 26.32 12.07 15.71
C VAL A 44 27.78 12.18 15.28
N THR A 45 28.52 11.08 15.41
CA THR A 45 29.92 11.04 14.97
C THR A 45 30.04 10.55 13.52
N ARG A 46 31.16 10.85 12.88
CA ARG A 46 31.48 10.33 11.55
C ARG A 46 31.51 8.79 11.56
N GLN A 47 32.18 8.20 12.54
CA GLN A 47 32.26 6.74 12.71
C GLN A 47 30.88 6.10 12.87
N GLU A 48 29.97 6.71 13.65
CA GLU A 48 28.59 6.23 13.78
C GLU A 48 27.86 6.28 12.43
N THR A 49 28.02 7.35 11.66
CA THR A 49 27.34 7.52 10.37
C THR A 49 27.88 6.55 9.32
N GLU A 50 29.20 6.38 9.23
CA GLU A 50 29.83 5.42 8.32
C GLU A 50 29.42 3.98 8.66
N ALA A 51 29.37 3.64 9.96
CA ALA A 51 28.92 2.32 10.42
C ALA A 51 27.45 2.06 10.09
N GLN A 52 26.56 3.04 10.22
CA GLN A 52 25.12 2.87 10.00
C GLN A 52 24.73 2.89 8.52
N THR A 53 25.38 3.75 7.72
CA THR A 53 25.04 3.93 6.31
C THR A 53 25.69 2.89 5.41
N HIS A 54 26.90 2.42 5.77
CA HIS A 54 27.77 1.62 4.92
C HIS A 54 28.06 2.28 3.55
N MET A 55 27.99 3.61 3.48
CA MET A 55 28.22 4.38 2.26
C MET A 55 29.43 5.31 2.46
N PRO A 56 30.29 5.47 1.44
CA PRO A 56 31.41 6.41 1.48
C PRO A 56 30.92 7.85 1.17
N ALA A 57 29.86 8.30 1.85
CA ALA A 57 29.23 9.59 1.63
C ALA A 57 29.25 10.46 2.89
N GLY A 58 29.59 11.74 2.74
CA GLY A 58 29.58 12.75 3.79
C GLY A 58 28.19 13.31 4.10
N CYS A 59 28.08 14.07 5.18
CA CYS A 59 26.81 14.65 5.63
C CYS A 59 26.17 15.55 4.55
N SER A 60 26.98 16.39 3.90
CA SER A 60 26.53 17.32 2.87
C SER A 60 26.10 16.65 1.57
N GLU A 61 26.58 15.46 1.25
CA GLU A 61 26.16 14.71 0.05
C GLU A 61 24.77 14.11 0.24
N CYS A 62 24.43 13.66 1.46
CA CYS A 62 23.12 13.11 1.79
C CYS A 62 22.10 14.18 2.18
N HIS A 63 22.55 15.25 2.84
CA HIS A 63 21.68 16.30 3.37
C HIS A 63 21.70 17.61 2.58
N LEU A 64 22.59 17.79 1.60
CA LEU A 64 22.69 19.00 0.77
C LEU A 64 22.95 20.30 1.57
N GLY A 65 23.48 20.18 2.79
CA GLY A 65 23.90 21.31 3.62
C GLY A 65 25.25 21.90 3.18
N ASN A 66 25.52 23.13 3.55
CA ASN A 66 26.79 23.80 3.25
C ASN A 66 27.87 23.40 4.28
N SER A 67 28.70 22.42 3.93
CA SER A 67 29.79 21.90 4.77
C SER A 67 30.91 22.90 5.05
N ALA A 68 31.02 24.00 4.28
CA ALA A 68 32.02 25.04 4.50
C ALA A 68 31.57 26.12 5.51
N ALA A 69 30.27 26.20 5.83
CA ALA A 69 29.74 27.22 6.72
C ALA A 69 29.78 26.77 8.18
N LYS A 70 30.48 27.52 9.03
CA LYS A 70 30.52 27.28 10.49
C LYS A 70 29.30 27.84 11.25
N ASP A 71 28.56 28.75 10.60
CA ASP A 71 27.32 29.31 11.13
C ASP A 71 26.15 28.35 10.89
N LYS A 72 25.33 28.15 11.93
CA LYS A 72 24.22 27.18 11.93
C LYS A 72 23.22 27.45 10.80
N ASP A 73 22.83 28.70 10.59
CA ASP A 73 21.77 29.02 9.63
C ASP A 73 22.29 28.94 8.19
N LYS A 74 23.54 29.36 7.96
CA LYS A 74 24.22 29.19 6.66
C LYS A 74 24.50 27.73 6.33
N ALA A 75 24.93 26.92 7.29
CA ALA A 75 25.20 25.49 7.11
C ALA A 75 23.93 24.72 6.72
N HIS A 76 22.81 25.06 7.34
CA HIS A 76 21.55 24.34 7.16
C HIS A 76 20.63 24.93 6.08
N LYS A 77 21.04 25.98 5.37
CA LYS A 77 20.25 26.60 4.30
C LYS A 77 20.08 25.61 3.14
N GLY A 78 18.83 25.33 2.78
CA GLY A 78 18.51 24.40 1.69
C GLY A 78 18.70 22.91 2.03
N MET A 79 19.03 22.59 3.29
CA MET A 79 19.30 21.21 3.71
C MET A 79 18.07 20.30 3.58
N ALA A 80 18.28 19.13 2.99
CA ALA A 80 17.37 18.00 2.89
C ALA A 80 17.12 17.38 4.27
N ARG A 81 15.86 17.33 4.69
CA ARG A 81 15.43 16.99 6.06
C ARG A 81 14.26 16.01 6.08
N LEU A 82 14.00 15.46 7.27
CA LEU A 82 12.72 14.83 7.56
C LEU A 82 11.57 15.75 7.19
N LEU A 83 10.59 15.22 6.46
CA LEU A 83 9.36 15.92 6.14
C LEU A 83 8.27 15.51 7.12
N VAL A 84 7.82 16.47 7.93
CA VAL A 84 6.70 16.27 8.86
C VAL A 84 5.44 16.79 8.20
N VAL A 85 4.50 15.89 7.91
CA VAL A 85 3.25 16.22 7.21
C VAL A 85 2.14 16.44 8.22
N ALA A 86 1.62 17.66 8.30
CA ALA A 86 0.53 18.00 9.22
C ALA A 86 -0.82 17.43 8.75
N LYS A 87 -1.72 17.15 9.70
CA LYS A 87 -3.12 16.76 9.42
C LYS A 87 -3.89 17.83 8.66
N LYS A 88 -3.61 19.11 8.90
CA LYS A 88 -4.26 20.24 8.22
C LYS A 88 -3.54 20.55 6.90
N GLY A 89 -4.29 20.53 5.80
CA GLY A 89 -3.84 20.82 4.43
C GLY A 89 -2.74 19.90 3.88
N PHE A 90 -2.33 18.85 4.60
CA PHE A 90 -1.11 18.10 4.31
C PHE A 90 0.07 19.04 4.04
N THR A 91 0.24 20.02 4.92
CA THR A 91 1.35 20.98 4.87
C THR A 91 2.61 20.31 5.38
N VAL A 92 3.75 20.60 4.75
CA VAL A 92 5.03 19.99 5.09
C VAL A 92 5.85 20.98 5.89
N THR A 93 6.33 20.52 7.06
CA THR A 93 7.25 21.28 7.89
C THR A 93 8.65 20.70 7.75
N THR A 94 9.62 21.57 7.43
CA THR A 94 11.05 21.25 7.29
C THR A 94 11.92 22.02 8.29
N SER A 95 11.31 22.74 9.24
CA SER A 95 12.02 23.53 10.25
C SER A 95 12.91 22.66 11.14
N ALA A 96 13.89 23.31 11.80
CA ALA A 96 14.73 22.63 12.76
C ALA A 96 13.86 22.01 13.87
N ARG A 97 14.21 20.80 14.30
CA ARG A 97 13.48 20.06 15.32
C ARG A 97 14.25 20.12 16.63
N ARG A 98 13.51 20.27 17.74
CA ARG A 98 14.09 20.18 19.09
C ARG A 98 14.28 18.73 19.54
N TYR A 99 13.44 17.83 19.06
CA TYR A 99 13.46 16.41 19.42
C TYR A 99 13.80 15.55 18.20
N PRO A 100 14.60 14.48 18.38
CA PRO A 100 14.87 13.52 17.31
C PRO A 100 13.61 12.71 17.00
N LEU A 101 13.70 11.85 15.98
CA LEU A 101 12.66 10.85 15.74
C LEU A 101 12.58 9.90 16.94
N ALA A 102 11.37 9.56 17.35
CA ALA A 102 11.12 8.61 18.41
C ALA A 102 10.62 7.27 17.85
N TYR A 103 10.81 6.23 18.65
CA TYR A 103 10.58 4.83 18.26
C TYR A 103 9.56 4.18 19.20
N GLY A 104 8.50 3.62 18.62
CA GLY A 104 7.44 2.90 19.30
C GLY A 104 7.51 1.41 19.00
N THR A 105 6.61 0.65 19.62
CA THR A 105 6.57 -0.82 19.53
C THR A 105 5.65 -1.35 18.43
N ASN A 106 4.66 -0.57 18.00
CA ASN A 106 3.75 -0.98 16.93
C ASN A 106 4.47 -0.87 15.57
N PRO A 107 4.62 -1.97 14.81
CA PRO A 107 5.40 -1.98 13.58
C PRO A 107 4.80 -1.15 12.44
N MET A 108 3.49 -0.87 12.44
CA MET A 108 2.85 0.00 11.44
C MET A 108 3.23 1.47 11.62
N ASN A 109 3.40 1.93 12.86
CA ASN A 109 3.61 3.35 13.19
C ASN A 109 4.72 3.57 14.22
N ARG A 110 5.75 2.71 14.22
CA ARG A 110 6.88 2.77 15.16
C ARG A 110 7.64 4.08 15.07
N LEU A 111 7.62 4.79 13.94
CA LEU A 111 8.28 6.08 13.80
C LEU A 111 7.28 7.20 14.10
N TYR A 112 7.62 8.09 15.04
CA TYR A 112 6.80 9.26 15.33
C TYR A 112 7.64 10.47 15.75
N THR A 113 7.06 11.66 15.57
CA THR A 113 7.65 12.93 16.00
C THR A 113 7.19 13.32 17.39
N VAL A 114 8.00 14.15 18.05
CA VAL A 114 7.80 14.58 19.43
C VAL A 114 7.80 16.11 19.49
N VAL A 115 6.91 16.65 20.30
CA VAL A 115 6.82 18.08 20.64
C VAL A 115 6.88 18.26 22.16
N GLY A 116 7.30 19.44 22.61
CA GLY A 116 7.30 19.78 24.03
C GLY A 116 5.91 20.29 24.44
N LYS A 117 5.29 19.66 25.43
CA LYS A 117 4.04 20.12 26.05
C LYS A 117 4.20 20.04 27.57
N ASP A 118 3.91 21.14 28.27
CA ASP A 118 4.02 21.25 29.73
C ASP A 118 5.41 20.83 30.25
N GLY A 119 6.46 21.22 29.52
CA GLY A 119 7.86 20.86 29.82
C GLY A 119 8.25 19.41 29.51
N LYS A 120 7.35 18.57 29.01
CA LYS A 120 7.60 17.15 28.72
C LYS A 120 7.55 16.83 27.22
N PRO A 121 8.40 15.92 26.71
CA PRO A 121 8.29 15.41 25.36
C PRO A 121 7.05 14.52 25.22
N VAL A 122 6.16 14.86 24.29
CA VAL A 122 4.96 14.07 23.96
C VAL A 122 4.87 13.81 22.46
N LYS A 123 4.20 12.71 22.06
CA LYS A 123 3.94 12.42 20.65
C LYS A 123 3.16 13.56 20.00
N ASP A 124 3.60 14.00 18.83
CA ASP A 124 2.95 15.08 18.09
C ASP A 124 1.65 14.60 17.43
N ALA A 125 0.52 14.95 18.05
CA ALA A 125 -0.80 14.58 17.56
C ALA A 125 -1.24 15.35 16.30
N SER A 126 -0.52 16.40 15.91
CA SER A 126 -0.82 17.21 14.73
C SER A 126 -0.31 16.58 13.42
N VAL A 127 0.54 15.57 13.52
CA VAL A 127 1.18 14.90 12.37
C VAL A 127 0.28 13.82 11.80
N ALA A 128 0.10 13.86 10.48
CA ALA A 128 -0.60 12.83 9.71
C ALA A 128 0.35 11.76 9.19
N ALA A 129 1.55 12.17 8.74
CA ALA A 129 2.54 11.27 8.17
C ALA A 129 3.96 11.81 8.36
N ILE A 130 4.92 10.88 8.32
CA ILE A 130 6.34 11.18 8.20
C ILE A 130 6.77 10.79 6.79
N SER A 131 7.50 11.68 6.13
CA SER A 131 8.10 11.40 4.83
C SER A 131 9.55 11.88 4.78
N TRP A 132 10.24 11.56 3.71
CA TRP A 132 11.67 11.81 3.57
C TRP A 132 11.95 12.89 2.53
N HIS A 133 13.19 13.37 2.50
CA HIS A 133 13.58 14.48 1.64
C HIS A 133 13.58 14.13 0.15
N ASP A 134 13.38 12.87 -0.22
CA ASP A 134 13.15 12.43 -1.60
C ASP A 134 11.69 12.66 -2.07
N LYS A 135 10.93 13.49 -1.34
CA LYS A 135 9.63 14.02 -1.73
C LYS A 135 9.62 15.53 -1.87
N LYS A 136 8.79 16.01 -2.79
CA LYS A 136 8.48 17.42 -2.93
C LYS A 136 7.58 17.90 -1.79
N VAL A 137 7.90 19.07 -1.24
CA VAL A 137 7.15 19.65 -0.09
C VAL A 137 5.77 20.18 -0.47
N ASP A 138 5.56 20.52 -1.74
CA ASP A 138 4.35 21.13 -2.26
C ASP A 138 3.30 20.11 -2.73
N THR A 139 3.73 18.96 -3.25
CA THR A 139 2.85 17.89 -3.76
C THR A 139 2.95 16.56 -3.00
N LEU A 140 4.00 16.35 -2.20
CA LEU A 140 4.38 15.04 -1.63
C LEU A 140 4.77 13.97 -2.66
N SER A 141 4.86 14.31 -3.95
CA SER A 141 5.33 13.38 -4.98
C SER A 141 6.85 13.15 -4.85
N GLN A 142 7.38 12.22 -5.63
CA GLN A 142 8.83 12.01 -5.74
C GLN A 142 9.57 13.29 -6.16
N ASP A 143 10.74 13.52 -5.56
CA ASP A 143 11.68 14.58 -5.90
C ASP A 143 12.93 13.99 -6.56
N PHE A 144 12.85 13.73 -7.86
CA PHE A 144 13.97 13.16 -8.61
C PHE A 144 15.20 14.06 -8.66
N GLU A 145 15.04 15.38 -8.48
CA GLU A 145 16.17 16.30 -8.42
C GLU A 145 16.97 16.07 -7.15
N VAL A 146 16.30 16.03 -5.99
CA VAL A 146 16.97 15.73 -4.71
C VAL A 146 17.53 14.31 -4.72
N MET A 147 16.77 13.32 -5.19
CA MET A 147 17.24 11.93 -5.28
C MET A 147 18.50 11.78 -6.14
N GLY A 148 18.55 12.49 -7.28
CA GLY A 148 19.72 12.48 -8.16
C GLY A 148 20.96 13.09 -7.50
N LYS A 149 20.78 14.16 -6.70
CA LYS A 149 21.87 14.84 -5.97
C LYS A 149 22.34 14.07 -4.73
N THR A 150 21.48 13.24 -4.13
CA THR A 150 21.81 12.45 -2.94
C THR A 150 22.16 11.01 -3.32
N CYS A 151 21.19 10.09 -3.30
CA CYS A 151 21.41 8.67 -3.56
C CYS A 151 21.99 8.42 -4.96
N GLY A 152 21.54 9.18 -5.97
CA GLY A 152 21.96 9.05 -7.36
C GLY A 152 23.44 9.38 -7.60
N THR A 153 24.09 10.14 -6.72
CA THR A 153 25.52 10.45 -6.83
C THR A 153 26.38 9.19 -6.67
N CYS A 154 26.01 8.30 -5.73
CA CYS A 154 26.73 7.04 -5.49
C CYS A 154 26.07 5.83 -6.19
N HIS A 155 24.77 5.92 -6.50
CA HIS A 155 23.95 4.85 -7.07
C HIS A 155 23.30 5.29 -8.40
N ALA A 156 24.11 5.85 -9.31
CA ALA A 156 23.64 6.45 -10.56
C ALA A 156 22.81 5.48 -11.41
N LYS A 157 23.26 4.21 -11.49
CA LYS A 157 22.56 3.16 -12.24
C LYS A 157 21.19 2.86 -11.62
N GLU A 158 21.15 2.60 -10.31
CA GLU A 158 19.90 2.28 -9.61
C GLU A 158 18.91 3.45 -9.64
N PHE A 159 19.40 4.69 -9.54
CA PHE A 159 18.59 5.90 -9.70
C PHE A 159 18.01 6.00 -11.11
N ASP A 160 18.84 5.82 -12.13
CA ASP A 160 18.43 5.88 -13.54
C ASP A 160 17.36 4.82 -13.86
N GLU A 161 17.57 3.57 -13.41
CA GLU A 161 16.59 2.48 -13.54
C GLU A 161 15.31 2.77 -12.74
N PHE A 162 15.42 3.19 -11.49
CA PHE A 162 14.26 3.50 -10.63
C PHE A 162 13.42 4.61 -11.23
N SER A 163 14.02 5.71 -11.69
CA SER A 163 13.31 6.89 -12.20
C SER A 163 12.37 6.57 -13.37
N ARG A 164 12.66 5.50 -14.13
CA ARG A 164 11.83 5.00 -15.24
C ARG A 164 10.90 3.85 -14.85
N SER A 165 11.03 3.31 -13.64
CA SER A 165 10.23 2.20 -13.17
C SER A 165 8.75 2.57 -13.07
N THR A 166 7.87 1.55 -13.12
CA THR A 166 6.43 1.76 -12.91
C THR A 166 6.11 2.25 -11.50
N MET A 167 6.98 1.94 -10.54
CA MET A 167 6.87 2.34 -9.14
C MET A 167 7.17 3.84 -8.96
N ALA A 168 8.27 4.33 -9.52
CA ALA A 168 8.67 5.74 -9.38
C ALA A 168 7.75 6.69 -10.16
N THR A 169 7.34 6.29 -11.36
CA THR A 169 6.46 7.10 -12.22
C THR A 169 4.99 7.03 -11.83
N ASN A 170 4.65 6.25 -10.78
CA ASN A 170 3.26 5.92 -10.43
C ASN A 170 2.48 5.40 -11.64
N GLY A 171 3.15 4.68 -12.55
CA GLY A 171 2.66 4.38 -13.89
C GLY A 171 1.39 3.52 -13.93
N LYS A 172 0.95 2.96 -12.80
CA LYS A 172 -0.32 2.22 -12.64
C LYS A 172 -1.40 3.07 -11.99
N GLN A 173 -1.12 3.65 -10.83
CA GLN A 173 -2.07 4.46 -10.07
C GLN A 173 -2.49 5.70 -10.86
N SER A 174 -1.57 6.32 -11.60
CA SER A 174 -1.86 7.47 -12.47
C SER A 174 -2.78 7.17 -13.65
N GLN A 175 -3.02 5.89 -13.97
CA GLN A 175 -3.94 5.50 -15.04
C GLN A 175 -5.41 5.67 -14.64
N TYR A 176 -5.72 5.73 -13.34
CA TYR A 176 -7.09 5.93 -12.84
C TYR A 176 -7.49 7.41 -12.93
N ARG A 177 -7.43 8.05 -14.10
CA ARG A 177 -7.62 9.52 -14.24
C ARG A 177 -8.98 10.07 -13.79
N GLY A 178 -9.99 9.22 -13.65
CA GLY A 178 -11.35 9.63 -13.31
C GLY A 178 -12.25 8.43 -13.05
N TRP A 179 -13.41 8.68 -12.45
CA TRP A 179 -14.43 7.66 -12.18
C TRP A 179 -15.02 7.03 -13.44
N VAL A 180 -15.00 7.79 -14.53
CA VAL A 180 -15.63 7.45 -15.82
C VAL A 180 -14.61 7.19 -16.93
N THR A 181 -13.34 7.03 -16.59
CA THR A 181 -12.29 6.72 -17.57
C THR A 181 -12.50 5.30 -18.12
N LYS A 182 -12.80 5.19 -19.42
CA LYS A 182 -13.23 3.93 -20.07
C LYS A 182 -12.27 2.76 -19.85
N ASP A 183 -10.96 3.01 -19.94
CA ASP A 183 -9.94 1.94 -19.92
C ASP A 183 -9.75 1.27 -18.56
N ARG A 184 -10.16 1.94 -17.48
CA ARG A 184 -9.90 1.49 -16.12
C ARG A 184 -11.14 1.42 -15.24
N GLY A 185 -12.13 2.27 -15.47
CA GLY A 185 -13.33 2.36 -14.65
C GLY A 185 -13.11 3.02 -13.26
N PRO A 186 -14.18 3.15 -12.46
CA PRO A 186 -14.15 3.71 -11.11
C PRO A 186 -13.41 2.77 -10.16
N HIS A 187 -12.49 3.26 -9.33
CA HIS A 187 -11.62 2.40 -8.54
C HIS A 187 -11.63 2.77 -7.05
N ASN A 188 -11.49 1.78 -6.16
CA ASN A 188 -11.52 2.01 -4.71
C ASN A 188 -10.53 3.07 -4.22
N CYS A 189 -9.32 3.14 -4.77
CA CYS A 189 -8.34 4.17 -4.36
C CYS A 189 -8.75 5.59 -4.75
N GLY A 190 -9.78 5.76 -5.58
CA GLY A 190 -10.15 7.03 -6.17
C GLY A 190 -9.38 7.31 -7.45
N PRO A 191 -9.64 8.47 -8.06
CA PRO A 191 -8.94 8.88 -9.26
C PRO A 191 -7.55 9.40 -8.92
N TRP A 192 -6.69 9.44 -9.95
CA TRP A 192 -5.50 10.26 -9.98
C TRP A 192 -5.92 11.70 -10.20
N PHE A 193 -5.75 12.54 -9.19
CA PHE A 193 -6.24 13.91 -9.24
C PHE A 193 -5.31 14.78 -10.11
N GLU A 194 -3.99 14.62 -10.03
CA GLU A 194 -3.03 15.45 -10.77
C GLU A 194 -3.30 15.46 -12.28
N GLY A 195 -3.38 16.66 -12.86
CA GLY A 195 -3.67 16.87 -14.28
C GLY A 195 -5.13 16.62 -14.72
N ASN A 196 -6.05 16.27 -13.81
CA ASN A 196 -7.42 15.86 -14.18
C ASN A 196 -8.55 16.74 -13.59
N PHE A 197 -8.22 17.90 -13.03
CA PHE A 197 -9.21 18.77 -12.35
C PHE A 197 -10.41 19.12 -13.24
N GLU A 198 -10.17 19.60 -14.46
CA GLU A 198 -11.22 20.05 -15.37
C GLU A 198 -12.17 18.93 -15.77
N THR A 199 -11.63 17.77 -16.15
CA THR A 199 -12.42 16.59 -16.50
C THR A 199 -13.28 16.11 -15.33
N MET A 200 -12.70 16.06 -14.12
CA MET A 200 -13.43 15.67 -12.93
C MET A 200 -14.53 16.68 -12.61
N ARG A 201 -14.22 17.99 -12.64
CA ARG A 201 -15.17 19.07 -12.39
C ARG A 201 -16.33 19.01 -13.36
N ALA A 202 -16.06 18.79 -14.65
CA ALA A 202 -17.07 18.68 -15.69
C ALA A 202 -18.09 17.58 -15.38
N ASN A 203 -17.67 16.42 -14.84
CA ASN A 203 -18.58 15.30 -14.49
C ASN A 203 -19.11 15.34 -13.05
N THR A 204 -18.69 16.30 -12.22
CA THR A 204 -19.15 16.46 -10.83
C THR A 204 -20.33 17.43 -10.78
N MET A 205 -21.41 17.07 -10.08
CA MET A 205 -22.61 17.90 -9.95
C MET A 205 -22.42 19.11 -9.02
N ILE A 206 -21.58 18.96 -7.99
CA ILE A 206 -21.32 20.01 -7.00
C ILE A 206 -19.99 20.72 -7.28
N PRO A 207 -19.82 21.97 -6.81
CA PRO A 207 -18.57 22.69 -6.98
C PRO A 207 -17.37 21.91 -6.44
N MET A 208 -16.29 21.90 -7.22
CA MET A 208 -15.00 21.35 -6.82
C MET A 208 -13.95 22.46 -6.92
N SER A 209 -13.20 22.68 -5.84
CA SER A 209 -12.14 23.69 -5.82
C SER A 209 -10.79 23.10 -6.26
N PRO A 210 -9.89 23.89 -6.87
CA PRO A 210 -8.53 23.45 -7.16
C PRO A 210 -7.76 23.02 -5.91
N GLU A 211 -7.99 23.70 -4.77
CA GLU A 211 -7.30 23.37 -3.52
C GLU A 211 -7.76 22.03 -2.94
N SER A 212 -9.06 21.76 -2.89
CA SER A 212 -9.56 20.45 -2.44
C SER A 212 -9.02 19.33 -3.33
N HIS A 213 -8.98 19.56 -4.64
CA HIS A 213 -8.44 18.63 -5.62
C HIS A 213 -6.94 18.33 -5.39
N ARG A 214 -6.15 19.38 -5.09
CA ARG A 214 -4.73 19.24 -4.74
C ARG A 214 -4.51 18.50 -3.42
N ILE A 215 -5.33 18.78 -2.40
CA ILE A 215 -5.29 18.07 -1.11
C ILE A 215 -5.60 16.58 -1.31
N ASN A 216 -6.57 16.24 -2.15
CA ASN A 216 -6.85 14.86 -2.53
C ASN A 216 -5.63 14.20 -3.19
N GLN A 217 -4.93 14.87 -4.12
CA GLN A 217 -3.70 14.34 -4.71
C GLN A 217 -2.58 14.13 -3.68
N LYS A 218 -2.39 15.08 -2.75
CA LYS A 218 -1.41 14.95 -1.67
C LYS A 218 -1.66 13.70 -0.83
N ALA A 219 -2.92 13.41 -0.51
CA ALA A 219 -3.28 12.20 0.22
C ALA A 219 -2.85 10.94 -0.54
N CYS A 220 -3.03 10.89 -1.86
CA CYS A 220 -2.53 9.80 -2.71
C CYS A 220 -0.99 9.71 -2.64
N ASN A 221 -0.31 10.86 -2.76
CA ASN A 221 1.14 10.94 -2.78
C ASN A 221 1.82 10.49 -1.47
N THR A 222 1.13 10.47 -0.34
CA THR A 222 1.67 9.89 0.92
C THR A 222 2.08 8.42 0.81
N CYS A 223 1.51 7.66 -0.14
CA CYS A 223 1.81 6.25 -0.34
C CYS A 223 2.81 6.00 -1.47
N HIS A 224 3.26 7.05 -2.18
CA HIS A 224 4.16 6.90 -3.31
C HIS A 224 5.61 6.92 -2.86
N VAL A 225 6.44 6.06 -3.46
CA VAL A 225 7.75 5.69 -2.93
C VAL A 225 8.92 6.32 -3.68
N GLY A 226 10.01 6.54 -2.98
CA GLY A 226 11.35 6.95 -3.42
C GLY A 226 12.38 6.02 -2.77
N CYS A 227 13.68 6.30 -2.94
CA CYS A 227 14.76 5.46 -2.43
C CYS A 227 14.66 5.26 -0.91
N LEU A 228 14.33 6.31 -0.17
CA LEU A 228 14.33 6.30 1.29
C LEU A 228 13.12 5.56 1.86
N ASP A 229 12.03 5.44 1.12
CA ASP A 229 10.85 4.68 1.60
C ASP A 229 11.17 3.18 1.75
N CYS A 230 12.10 2.66 0.96
CA CYS A 230 12.49 1.25 0.94
C CYS A 230 13.81 0.99 1.67
N HIS A 231 14.81 1.84 1.46
CA HIS A 231 16.18 1.58 1.91
C HIS A 231 16.54 2.26 3.23
N PHE A 232 15.80 3.29 3.64
CA PHE A 232 16.07 3.96 4.92
C PHE A 232 15.30 3.29 6.05
N ASN A 233 16.02 2.77 7.03
CA ASN A 233 15.46 2.01 8.15
C ASN A 233 15.99 2.54 9.49
N PRO A 234 15.61 3.78 9.89
CA PRO A 234 16.10 4.36 11.12
C PRO A 234 15.65 3.54 12.32
N GLN A 235 16.57 3.34 13.26
CA GLN A 235 16.36 2.56 14.48
C GLN A 235 16.94 3.29 15.69
N LYS A 236 16.53 2.87 16.89
CA LYS A 236 17.19 3.31 18.12
C LYS A 236 18.64 2.79 18.09
N ARG A 237 19.59 3.62 18.54
CA ARG A 237 21.00 3.23 18.66
C ARG A 237 21.11 1.91 19.42
N HIS A 238 21.77 0.92 18.83
CA HIS A 238 22.00 -0.35 19.50
C HIS A 238 23.19 -0.21 20.46
N PRO A 239 23.13 -0.74 21.70
CA PRO A 239 24.19 -0.54 22.69
C PRO A 239 25.56 -1.11 22.28
N THR A 240 25.58 -2.16 21.47
CA THR A 240 26.80 -2.91 21.12
C THR A 240 27.04 -3.04 19.62
N ASP A 241 26.12 -2.58 18.78
CA ASP A 241 26.24 -2.67 17.33
C ASP A 241 26.17 -1.27 16.72
N PRO A 242 27.32 -0.67 16.36
CA PRO A 242 27.35 0.69 15.83
C PRO A 242 26.68 0.82 14.45
N ALA A 243 26.40 -0.29 13.74
CA ALA A 243 25.70 -0.28 12.46
C ALA A 243 24.19 -0.02 12.59
N ILE A 244 23.63 -0.12 13.81
CA ILE A 244 22.21 0.07 14.06
C ILE A 244 21.97 1.41 14.78
N GLY A 245 21.24 2.31 14.12
CA GLY A 245 20.91 3.62 14.65
C GLY A 245 20.07 4.50 13.72
N PRO A 246 20.05 5.82 13.96
CA PRO A 246 19.20 6.76 13.23
C PRO A 246 19.52 6.88 11.73
N HIS A 247 20.73 6.52 11.30
CA HIS A 247 21.17 6.56 9.91
C HIS A 247 21.28 5.16 9.27
N THR A 248 20.58 4.15 9.81
CA THR A 248 20.67 2.79 9.26
C THR A 248 20.01 2.69 7.88
N PHE A 249 20.78 2.18 6.91
CA PHE A 249 20.31 1.82 5.58
C PHE A 249 20.39 0.32 5.35
N VAL A 250 19.55 -0.18 4.45
CA VAL A 250 19.52 -1.60 4.05
C VAL A 250 19.70 -1.74 2.56
N LYS A 251 20.59 -2.65 2.14
CA LYS A 251 20.79 -2.97 0.73
C LYS A 251 19.56 -3.67 0.14
N THR A 252 19.03 -4.66 0.87
CA THR A 252 17.78 -5.35 0.53
C THR A 252 16.68 -4.87 1.47
N PRO A 253 15.62 -4.22 0.96
CA PRO A 253 14.52 -3.78 1.81
C PRO A 253 13.87 -4.95 2.56
N PRO A 254 13.65 -4.85 3.88
CA PRO A 254 12.82 -5.81 4.58
C PRO A 254 11.37 -5.72 4.08
N SER A 255 10.60 -6.79 4.27
CA SER A 255 9.22 -6.88 3.77
C SER A 255 8.33 -5.74 4.33
N GLU A 256 8.60 -5.28 5.56
CA GLU A 256 7.89 -4.18 6.23
C GLU A 256 8.02 -2.85 5.48
N SER A 257 9.04 -2.70 4.65
CA SER A 257 9.22 -1.52 3.79
C SER A 257 8.12 -1.40 2.75
N CYS A 258 7.63 -2.53 2.23
CA CYS A 258 6.46 -2.55 1.35
C CYS A 258 5.21 -2.00 2.06
N TYR A 259 5.18 -2.01 3.40
CA TYR A 259 4.09 -1.54 4.25
C TYR A 259 4.44 -0.22 4.96
N GLY A 260 5.40 0.54 4.44
CA GLY A 260 5.75 1.89 4.88
C GLY A 260 6.80 2.00 5.98
N ASN A 261 7.38 0.86 6.41
CA ASN A 261 8.47 0.76 7.38
C ASN A 261 8.23 1.57 8.68
N GLY A 262 7.02 1.51 9.24
CA GLY A 262 6.73 2.16 10.52
C GLY A 262 6.34 3.63 10.47
N ARG A 263 6.12 4.21 9.29
CA ARG A 263 5.70 5.63 9.14
C ARG A 263 4.19 5.84 9.07
N ALA A 264 3.40 4.84 9.48
CA ALA A 264 1.96 4.79 9.28
C ALA A 264 1.52 4.92 7.81
N SER A 265 2.44 4.83 6.84
CA SER A 265 2.17 4.89 5.41
C SER A 265 1.75 3.51 4.92
N ILE A 266 0.55 3.38 4.37
CA ILE A 266 -0.10 2.08 4.10
C ILE A 266 0.08 1.61 2.65
N CYS A 267 1.29 1.72 2.09
CA CYS A 267 1.54 1.52 0.66
C CYS A 267 0.93 0.21 0.12
N HIS A 268 1.35 -0.94 0.64
CA HIS A 268 0.73 -2.23 0.33
C HIS A 268 -0.28 -2.72 1.37
N ALA A 269 -0.22 -2.24 2.62
CA ALA A 269 -1.23 -2.55 3.64
C ALA A 269 -2.65 -2.10 3.23
N GLY A 270 -2.76 -0.95 2.54
CA GLY A 270 -4.05 -0.45 2.04
C GLY A 270 -4.67 -1.39 1.00
N PRO A 271 -3.97 -1.70 -0.10
CA PRO A 271 -4.43 -2.67 -1.11
C PRO A 271 -4.63 -4.10 -0.59
N GLU A 272 -3.69 -4.66 0.18
CA GLU A 272 -3.70 -6.09 0.53
C GLU A 272 -4.56 -6.37 1.78
N ASP A 273 -4.34 -5.69 2.90
CA ASP A 273 -5.14 -5.90 4.12
C ASP A 273 -6.52 -5.26 4.01
N ARG A 274 -6.60 -4.00 3.62
CA ARG A 274 -7.90 -3.29 3.66
C ARG A 274 -8.76 -3.64 2.45
N ARG A 275 -8.26 -3.44 1.24
CA ARG A 275 -9.07 -3.61 0.04
C ARG A 275 -9.30 -5.07 -0.33
N ARG A 276 -8.26 -5.90 -0.34
CA ARG A 276 -8.39 -7.32 -0.66
C ARG A 276 -8.80 -8.16 0.53
N GLY A 277 -8.47 -7.74 1.76
CA GLY A 277 -8.85 -8.49 2.97
C GLY A 277 -7.95 -9.69 3.26
N ALA A 278 -6.89 -9.82 2.50
CA ALA A 278 -6.01 -10.98 2.47
C ALA A 278 -4.58 -10.44 2.48
N GLY A 279 -4.22 -9.74 3.57
CA GLY A 279 -2.90 -9.16 3.76
C GLY A 279 -1.88 -10.17 4.29
N TYR A 280 -0.60 -9.82 4.16
CA TYR A 280 0.51 -10.73 4.45
C TYR A 280 0.89 -10.77 5.94
N PHE A 281 0.94 -9.59 6.57
CA PHE A 281 1.54 -9.41 7.89
C PHE A 281 0.62 -9.70 9.08
N GLY A 282 -0.70 -9.58 8.93
CA GLY A 282 -1.61 -9.71 10.07
C GLY A 282 -1.34 -8.67 11.17
N GLY A 283 -1.73 -8.99 12.41
CA GLY A 283 -1.45 -8.18 13.61
C GLY A 283 -1.82 -6.71 13.43
N SER A 284 -0.91 -5.81 13.79
CA SER A 284 -1.08 -4.35 13.67
C SER A 284 -1.16 -3.82 12.24
N PHE A 285 -0.89 -4.64 11.22
CA PHE A 285 -1.09 -4.24 9.82
C PHE A 285 -2.50 -4.55 9.30
N SER A 286 -3.25 -5.40 10.01
CA SER A 286 -4.54 -5.90 9.57
C SER A 286 -5.72 -5.02 10.00
N PHE A 287 -6.84 -5.15 9.28
CA PHE A 287 -8.08 -4.42 9.54
C PHE A 287 -9.27 -5.39 9.48
N PRO A 288 -10.02 -5.61 10.57
CA PRO A 288 -9.73 -5.21 11.95
C PRO A 288 -8.34 -5.70 12.43
N GLU A 289 -7.74 -5.01 13.39
CA GLU A 289 -6.43 -5.37 13.94
C GLU A 289 -6.47 -6.75 14.62
N GLY A 290 -5.34 -7.47 14.61
CA GLY A 290 -5.20 -8.76 15.28
C GLY A 290 -5.48 -10.00 14.41
N ASN A 291 -5.59 -9.85 13.08
CA ASN A 291 -5.67 -11.02 12.20
C ASN A 291 -4.37 -11.84 12.22
N GLU A 292 -4.51 -13.15 12.02
CA GLU A 292 -3.36 -14.03 11.81
C GLU A 292 -2.57 -13.64 10.54
N PRO A 293 -1.22 -13.68 10.60
CA PRO A 293 -0.39 -13.52 9.42
C PRO A 293 -0.48 -14.71 8.47
N ASP A 294 -0.01 -14.49 7.25
CA ASP A 294 0.20 -15.53 6.25
C ASP A 294 1.17 -16.62 6.77
N VAL A 295 0.92 -17.88 6.42
CA VAL A 295 1.80 -19.00 6.82
C VAL A 295 3.23 -18.84 6.30
N HIS A 296 3.41 -18.17 5.15
CA HIS A 296 4.73 -17.93 4.58
C HIS A 296 5.53 -16.89 5.38
N LEU A 297 4.86 -15.91 5.99
CA LEU A 297 5.51 -14.99 6.92
C LEU A 297 6.05 -15.74 8.15
N LYS A 298 5.25 -16.66 8.71
CA LYS A 298 5.68 -17.53 9.82
C LYS A 298 6.88 -18.40 9.42
N ALA A 299 6.93 -18.81 8.16
CA ALA A 299 8.06 -19.53 7.56
C ALA A 299 9.23 -18.62 7.12
N LYS A 300 9.20 -17.31 7.47
CA LYS A 300 10.23 -16.31 7.15
C LYS A 300 10.48 -16.11 5.64
N VAL A 301 9.47 -16.34 4.82
CA VAL A 301 9.48 -15.97 3.41
C VAL A 301 9.16 -14.47 3.31
N GLY A 302 9.99 -13.70 2.63
CA GLY A 302 9.81 -12.27 2.38
C GLY A 302 9.05 -11.98 1.08
N CYS A 303 8.65 -10.71 0.90
CA CYS A 303 7.94 -10.30 -0.32
C CYS A 303 8.76 -10.58 -1.59
N LEU A 304 10.06 -10.31 -1.56
CA LEU A 304 10.96 -10.46 -2.72
C LEU A 304 11.37 -11.92 -2.99
N ASP A 305 11.06 -12.86 -2.09
CA ASP A 305 11.25 -14.29 -2.33
C ASP A 305 10.17 -14.85 -3.25
N CYS A 306 8.99 -14.22 -3.26
CA CYS A 306 7.88 -14.54 -4.16
C CYS A 306 7.85 -13.62 -5.38
N HIS A 307 8.01 -12.32 -5.17
CA HIS A 307 7.95 -11.32 -6.22
C HIS A 307 9.30 -11.15 -6.90
N GLU A 308 9.37 -11.49 -8.19
CA GLU A 308 10.55 -11.26 -9.02
C GLU A 308 10.95 -9.78 -8.98
N SER A 309 12.23 -9.55 -8.70
CA SER A 309 12.87 -8.24 -8.50
C SER A 309 14.26 -8.26 -9.16
N THR A 310 14.98 -7.14 -9.18
CA THR A 310 16.37 -7.10 -9.70
C THR A 310 17.30 -8.11 -9.06
N SER A 311 17.05 -8.48 -7.80
CA SER A 311 17.87 -9.45 -7.09
C SER A 311 17.73 -10.86 -7.66
N SER A 312 16.55 -11.22 -8.17
CA SER A 312 16.30 -12.53 -8.80
C SER A 312 16.38 -12.49 -10.33
N ASN A 313 16.17 -11.32 -10.93
CA ASN A 313 16.27 -11.10 -12.38
C ASN A 313 16.83 -9.69 -12.65
N PRO A 314 18.16 -9.53 -12.79
CA PRO A 314 18.77 -8.22 -13.00
C PRO A 314 18.25 -7.47 -14.24
N ALA A 315 17.72 -8.19 -15.24
CA ALA A 315 17.29 -7.60 -16.50
C ALA A 315 16.02 -6.72 -16.38
N ILE A 316 15.26 -6.81 -15.29
CA ILE A 316 14.05 -5.98 -15.13
C ILE A 316 14.34 -4.56 -14.61
N GLY A 317 15.53 -4.30 -14.07
CA GLY A 317 15.95 -2.99 -13.56
C GLY A 317 15.37 -2.58 -12.20
N HIS A 318 16.10 -1.72 -11.47
CA HIS A 318 15.81 -1.35 -10.09
C HIS A 318 14.42 -0.71 -9.94
N GLY A 319 13.70 -1.07 -8.87
CA GLY A 319 12.32 -0.60 -8.64
C GLY A 319 11.25 -1.31 -9.46
N MET A 320 11.59 -2.20 -10.38
CA MET A 320 10.62 -3.08 -11.04
C MET A 320 10.41 -4.35 -10.22
N ILE A 321 9.15 -4.61 -9.87
CA ILE A 321 8.74 -5.80 -9.11
C ILE A 321 7.54 -6.43 -9.81
N ARG A 322 7.62 -7.73 -10.12
CA ARG A 322 6.53 -8.45 -10.77
C ARG A 322 5.37 -8.65 -9.79
N ARG A 323 4.24 -7.98 -10.06
CA ARG A 323 3.04 -8.06 -9.20
C ARG A 323 2.39 -9.45 -9.20
N GLN A 324 2.42 -10.17 -10.32
CA GLN A 324 1.94 -11.55 -10.40
C GLN A 324 3.04 -12.53 -9.99
N ALA A 325 2.89 -13.13 -8.81
CA ALA A 325 3.77 -14.18 -8.32
C ALA A 325 3.23 -15.59 -8.60
N GLN A 326 2.30 -15.79 -9.54
CA GLN A 326 1.61 -17.09 -9.73
C GLN A 326 2.57 -18.28 -9.96
N ASN A 327 3.73 -18.04 -10.58
CA ASN A 327 4.74 -19.08 -10.82
C ASN A 327 5.67 -19.30 -9.61
N SER A 328 5.55 -18.52 -8.53
CA SER A 328 6.41 -18.67 -7.34
C SER A 328 6.07 -19.94 -6.57
N CYS A 329 4.79 -20.34 -6.52
CA CYS A 329 4.35 -21.54 -5.82
C CYS A 329 5.10 -22.78 -6.32
N GLN A 330 5.31 -22.92 -7.64
CA GLN A 330 6.01 -24.07 -8.22
C GLN A 330 7.49 -24.15 -7.79
N ARG A 331 8.13 -23.01 -7.48
CA ARG A 331 9.53 -23.00 -7.02
C ARG A 331 9.70 -23.66 -5.66
N CYS A 332 8.70 -23.57 -4.79
CA CYS A 332 8.74 -24.12 -3.43
C CYS A 332 7.88 -25.39 -3.28
N HIS A 333 6.85 -25.55 -4.10
CA HIS A 333 5.88 -26.65 -4.08
C HIS A 333 5.73 -27.33 -5.45
N PRO A 334 6.82 -27.86 -6.05
CA PRO A 334 6.79 -28.39 -7.41
C PRO A 334 5.84 -29.59 -7.58
N GLU A 335 5.77 -30.47 -6.58
CA GLU A 335 4.90 -31.66 -6.61
C GLU A 335 3.41 -31.30 -6.51
N ALA A 336 3.07 -30.37 -5.62
CA ALA A 336 1.70 -29.86 -5.49
C ALA A 336 1.29 -29.12 -6.78
N ALA A 337 2.16 -28.26 -7.33
CA ALA A 337 1.88 -27.57 -8.58
C ALA A 337 1.68 -28.54 -9.75
N LYS A 338 2.55 -29.56 -9.87
CA LYS A 338 2.45 -30.59 -10.92
C LYS A 338 1.17 -31.42 -10.78
N SER A 339 0.83 -31.86 -9.57
CA SER A 339 -0.38 -32.65 -9.33
C SER A 339 -1.67 -31.83 -9.46
N HIS A 340 -1.63 -30.55 -9.06
CA HIS A 340 -2.73 -29.61 -9.28
C HIS A 340 -3.04 -29.45 -10.76
N ALA A 341 -2.02 -29.30 -11.61
CA ALA A 341 -2.18 -29.13 -13.06
C ALA A 341 -2.92 -30.30 -13.74
N THR A 342 -2.84 -31.51 -13.16
CA THR A 342 -3.54 -32.70 -13.64
C THR A 342 -4.84 -33.01 -12.90
N SER A 343 -5.20 -32.23 -11.87
CA SER A 343 -6.35 -32.50 -11.02
C SER A 343 -7.68 -32.07 -11.66
N LEU A 344 -8.80 -32.49 -11.05
CA LEU A 344 -10.13 -31.95 -11.38
C LEU A 344 -10.23 -30.44 -11.11
N HIS A 345 -9.47 -29.96 -10.13
CA HIS A 345 -9.41 -28.57 -9.72
C HIS A 345 -8.36 -27.73 -10.48
N ARG A 346 -7.73 -28.26 -11.54
CA ARG A 346 -6.64 -27.57 -12.30
C ARG A 346 -6.96 -26.15 -12.80
N ASN A 347 -8.24 -25.82 -12.93
CA ASN A 347 -8.71 -24.50 -13.35
C ASN A 347 -8.91 -23.52 -12.18
N LEU A 348 -8.59 -23.90 -10.93
CA LEU A 348 -8.52 -22.97 -9.80
C LEU A 348 -7.12 -22.36 -9.70
N SER A 349 -7.05 -21.14 -9.21
CA SER A 349 -5.78 -20.62 -8.68
C SER A 349 -5.54 -21.22 -7.29
N CYS A 350 -4.27 -21.42 -6.89
CA CYS A 350 -3.96 -21.98 -5.57
C CYS A 350 -4.59 -21.15 -4.44
N GLU A 351 -4.62 -19.83 -4.60
CA GLU A 351 -5.20 -18.89 -3.64
C GLU A 351 -6.70 -19.10 -3.47
N ALA A 352 -7.40 -19.64 -4.47
CA ALA A 352 -8.78 -20.06 -4.31
C ALA A 352 -8.87 -21.06 -3.16
N CYS A 353 -8.18 -22.20 -3.20
CA CYS A 353 -8.22 -23.15 -2.09
C CYS A 353 -7.52 -22.62 -0.81
N HIS A 354 -6.47 -21.83 -1.02
CA HIS A 354 -5.57 -21.12 -0.11
C HIS A 354 -6.17 -20.26 1.01
N ILE A 355 -7.20 -19.51 0.66
CA ILE A 355 -7.66 -18.35 1.43
C ILE A 355 -9.00 -18.67 2.07
N GLN A 356 -9.03 -18.65 3.40
CA GLN A 356 -10.21 -18.99 4.18
C GLN A 356 -10.92 -17.74 4.69
N LYS A 357 -10.28 -16.88 5.51
CA LYS A 357 -10.96 -15.73 6.14
C LYS A 357 -10.54 -14.40 5.53
N VAL A 358 -11.52 -13.64 5.05
CA VAL A 358 -11.29 -12.37 4.35
C VAL A 358 -11.67 -11.19 5.25
N ALA A 359 -10.73 -10.29 5.50
CA ALA A 359 -10.92 -9.11 6.35
C ALA A 359 -11.08 -7.81 5.53
N GLY A 360 -10.86 -6.66 6.15
CA GLY A 360 -10.72 -5.36 5.48
C GLY A 360 -12.05 -4.64 5.22
N TYR A 361 -12.06 -3.77 4.19
CA TYR A 361 -13.24 -3.02 3.75
C TYR A 361 -14.38 -3.98 3.37
N GLN A 362 -15.55 -3.73 3.92
CA GLN A 362 -16.83 -4.37 3.58
C GLN A 362 -17.78 -3.40 2.87
N GLY A 363 -17.37 -2.14 2.72
CA GLY A 363 -18.04 -1.09 1.97
C GLY A 363 -17.11 0.11 1.85
N THR A 364 -17.23 0.89 0.79
CA THR A 364 -16.52 2.17 0.71
C THR A 364 -17.25 3.13 -0.20
N TYR A 365 -17.43 4.36 0.27
CA TYR A 365 -18.21 5.36 -0.43
C TYR A 365 -17.42 6.66 -0.55
N TRP A 366 -17.53 7.28 -1.72
CA TRP A 366 -16.93 8.57 -2.02
C TRP A 366 -18.03 9.62 -2.11
N GLY A 367 -17.98 10.64 -1.26
CA GLY A 367 -18.98 11.69 -1.25
C GLY A 367 -18.48 12.96 -0.58
N PRO A 368 -19.34 13.97 -0.44
CA PRO A 368 -18.97 15.22 0.21
C PRO A 368 -18.50 14.97 1.64
N GLY A 369 -17.42 15.63 2.03
CA GLY A 369 -16.87 15.55 3.37
C GLY A 369 -15.68 16.49 3.54
N ARG A 370 -14.86 16.24 4.58
CA ARG A 370 -13.72 17.09 4.91
C ARG A 370 -12.42 16.30 4.91
N LEU A 371 -11.49 16.66 4.03
CA LEU A 371 -10.16 16.08 3.99
C LEU A 371 -9.13 17.13 4.44
N ALA A 372 -8.34 16.80 5.46
CA ALA A 372 -7.28 17.67 5.97
C ALA A 372 -7.77 19.11 6.30
N GLY A 373 -9.01 19.23 6.79
CA GLY A 373 -9.65 20.49 7.17
C GLY A 373 -10.43 21.22 6.05
N ALA A 374 -10.24 20.84 4.79
CA ALA A 374 -10.92 21.42 3.64
C ALA A 374 -12.14 20.59 3.21
N ALA A 375 -13.23 21.26 2.82
CA ALA A 375 -14.37 20.60 2.19
C ALA A 375 -13.98 20.05 0.82
N THR A 376 -14.45 18.85 0.48
CA THR A 376 -14.22 18.22 -0.81
C THR A 376 -15.45 17.44 -1.24
N PRO A 377 -15.78 17.39 -2.55
CA PRO A 377 -16.80 16.48 -3.06
C PRO A 377 -16.39 15.00 -2.96
N TYR A 378 -15.10 14.73 -2.71
CA TYR A 378 -14.50 13.40 -2.75
C TYR A 378 -13.75 13.08 -1.46
N PHE A 379 -14.49 12.99 -0.37
CA PHE A 379 -14.04 12.32 0.84
C PHE A 379 -14.34 10.82 0.75
N LYS A 380 -13.43 10.00 1.25
CA LYS A 380 -13.55 8.54 1.19
C LYS A 380 -13.98 8.00 2.56
N PHE A 381 -15.25 7.64 2.69
CA PHE A 381 -15.81 6.89 3.81
C PHE A 381 -15.53 5.41 3.60
N LYS A 382 -14.43 4.93 4.18
CA LYS A 382 -13.84 3.60 3.93
C LYS A 382 -13.85 2.68 5.14
N ALA A 383 -13.96 3.20 6.36
CA ALA A 383 -13.73 2.43 7.56
C ALA A 383 -14.88 1.48 7.96
N TYR A 384 -15.60 0.93 6.97
CA TYR A 384 -16.44 -0.26 7.12
C TYR A 384 -15.54 -1.49 7.20
N TYR A 385 -14.87 -1.72 8.32
CA TYR A 385 -13.94 -2.83 8.47
C TYR A 385 -14.62 -4.03 9.08
N GLY A 386 -14.32 -5.22 8.57
CA GLY A 386 -14.92 -6.43 9.10
C GLY A 386 -14.52 -7.67 8.35
N TYR A 387 -15.40 -8.66 8.34
CA TYR A 387 -15.10 -10.00 7.87
C TYR A 387 -16.16 -10.53 6.91
N MET A 388 -15.67 -11.17 5.84
CA MET A 388 -16.42 -12.08 5.00
C MET A 388 -15.85 -13.49 5.25
N SER A 389 -16.74 -14.45 5.53
CA SER A 389 -16.34 -15.78 6.01
C SER A 389 -15.35 -16.47 5.08
N GLU A 390 -15.54 -16.33 3.76
CA GLU A 390 -14.73 -16.91 2.69
C GLU A 390 -14.82 -16.07 1.40
N PRO A 391 -13.81 -16.12 0.51
CA PRO A 391 -13.87 -15.41 -0.76
C PRO A 391 -14.95 -15.97 -1.70
N ILE A 392 -15.51 -15.09 -2.51
CA ILE A 392 -16.27 -15.47 -3.70
C ILE A 392 -15.29 -15.86 -4.81
N LEU A 393 -15.61 -16.89 -5.56
CA LEU A 393 -14.85 -17.30 -6.72
C LEU A 393 -15.50 -16.78 -8.00
N ILE A 394 -14.68 -16.19 -8.87
CA ILE A 394 -15.08 -15.77 -10.23
C ILE A 394 -14.09 -16.33 -11.24
N LYS A 395 -14.50 -16.43 -12.51
CA LYS A 395 -13.58 -16.77 -13.60
C LYS A 395 -12.75 -15.54 -13.97
N ASP A 396 -11.44 -15.72 -14.13
CA ASP A 396 -10.53 -14.75 -14.71
C ASP A 396 -10.73 -14.62 -16.23
N GLN A 397 -9.99 -13.70 -16.86
CA GLN A 397 -10.02 -13.50 -18.32
C GLN A 397 -9.58 -14.73 -19.13
N ARG A 398 -9.03 -15.78 -18.49
CA ARG A 398 -8.65 -17.07 -19.10
C ARG A 398 -9.58 -18.20 -18.67
N GLY A 399 -10.66 -17.92 -17.95
CA GLY A 399 -11.61 -18.91 -17.47
C GLY A 399 -11.19 -19.66 -16.20
N ARG A 400 -10.09 -19.28 -15.54
CA ARG A 400 -9.67 -19.89 -14.27
C ARG A 400 -10.39 -19.26 -13.08
N TRP A 401 -10.76 -20.05 -12.10
CA TRP A 401 -11.40 -19.60 -10.88
C TRP A 401 -10.40 -18.93 -9.95
N ILE A 402 -10.63 -17.67 -9.62
CA ILE A 402 -9.82 -16.85 -8.72
C ILE A 402 -10.64 -16.33 -7.53
N PRO A 403 -10.03 -16.16 -6.34
CA PRO A 403 -10.70 -15.58 -5.19
C PRO A 403 -10.77 -14.06 -5.28
N VAL A 404 -11.96 -13.51 -5.04
CA VAL A 404 -12.22 -12.07 -4.94
C VAL A 404 -13.06 -11.74 -3.70
N LYS A 405 -13.01 -10.47 -3.27
CA LYS A 405 -13.92 -9.91 -2.26
C LYS A 405 -14.83 -8.93 -2.95
N PRO A 406 -16.07 -9.31 -3.27
CA PRO A 406 -17.10 -8.36 -3.65
C PRO A 406 -17.44 -7.48 -2.46
N PHE A 407 -17.39 -6.16 -2.62
CA PHE A 407 -17.95 -5.21 -1.67
C PHE A 407 -18.51 -3.98 -2.40
N PRO A 408 -19.55 -3.33 -1.83
CA PRO A 408 -20.25 -2.26 -2.50
C PRO A 408 -19.43 -0.98 -2.46
N MET A 409 -19.45 -0.30 -3.61
CA MET A 409 -18.80 0.97 -3.80
C MET A 409 -19.77 1.98 -4.42
N ALA A 410 -19.60 3.24 -4.05
CA ALA A 410 -20.28 4.33 -4.73
C ALA A 410 -19.43 5.58 -4.78
N VAL A 411 -19.65 6.41 -5.80
CA VAL A 411 -19.22 7.80 -5.81
C VAL A 411 -20.42 8.70 -6.11
N MET A 412 -20.63 9.65 -5.21
CA MET A 412 -21.74 10.60 -5.26
C MET A 412 -21.54 11.67 -6.33
N ASN A 413 -22.62 12.39 -6.65
CA ASN A 413 -22.59 13.60 -7.46
C ASN A 413 -22.00 13.41 -8.88
N GLN A 414 -22.23 12.26 -9.52
CA GLN A 414 -21.77 12.02 -10.89
C GLN A 414 -22.85 12.36 -11.92
N LYS A 415 -22.49 13.10 -12.97
CA LYS A 415 -23.45 13.48 -14.04
C LYS A 415 -23.77 12.33 -14.98
N THR A 416 -22.73 11.68 -15.47
CA THR A 416 -22.81 10.66 -16.50
C THR A 416 -21.90 9.48 -16.19
N SER A 417 -22.11 8.38 -16.91
CA SER A 417 -21.24 7.21 -16.92
C SER A 417 -21.28 6.56 -18.30
N PRO A 418 -20.14 6.16 -18.90
CA PRO A 418 -20.10 5.56 -20.22
C PRO A 418 -20.24 4.02 -20.21
N PHE A 419 -20.35 3.41 -19.02
CA PHE A 419 -20.32 1.96 -18.88
C PHE A 419 -21.71 1.33 -18.98
N LYS A 420 -21.75 0.06 -19.40
CA LYS A 420 -22.96 -0.79 -19.35
C LYS A 420 -22.88 -1.72 -18.15
N PRO A 421 -23.98 -2.02 -17.43
CA PRO A 421 -23.94 -2.92 -16.28
C PRO A 421 -23.30 -4.27 -16.61
N GLY A 422 -22.45 -4.80 -15.72
CA GLY A 422 -21.74 -6.06 -15.94
C GLY A 422 -20.33 -6.13 -15.36
N LEU A 423 -19.66 -7.24 -15.60
CA LEU A 423 -18.29 -7.51 -15.15
C LEU A 423 -17.24 -6.88 -16.09
N TYR A 424 -16.23 -6.25 -15.51
CA TYR A 424 -15.11 -5.62 -16.20
C TYR A 424 -13.78 -5.96 -15.54
N TRP A 425 -12.70 -5.87 -16.33
CA TRP A 425 -11.33 -6.06 -15.88
C TRP A 425 -10.55 -4.76 -15.92
N ARG A 426 -9.71 -4.53 -14.92
CA ARG A 426 -8.89 -3.29 -14.87
C ARG A 426 -7.79 -3.28 -15.91
N TYR A 427 -7.26 -4.44 -16.26
CA TYR A 427 -6.13 -4.59 -17.16
C TYR A 427 -6.45 -5.60 -18.25
N PRO A 428 -6.15 -5.28 -19.52
CA PRO A 428 -6.24 -6.21 -20.62
C PRO A 428 -5.42 -7.49 -20.38
N LEU A 429 -5.91 -8.60 -20.94
CA LEU A 429 -5.33 -9.93 -20.81
C LEU A 429 -3.90 -10.03 -21.36
N ASP A 430 -3.61 -9.29 -22.41
CA ASP A 430 -2.38 -9.28 -23.21
C ASP A 430 -1.26 -8.42 -22.61
N LEU A 431 -1.53 -7.69 -21.51
CA LEU A 431 -0.49 -6.94 -20.83
C LEU A 431 0.54 -7.87 -20.17
N PRO A 432 1.85 -7.51 -20.22
CA PRO A 432 2.90 -8.23 -19.50
C PRO A 432 2.59 -8.33 -18.00
N ASP A 433 3.10 -9.37 -17.33
CA ASP A 433 2.82 -9.60 -15.91
C ASP A 433 3.32 -8.50 -14.98
N LEU A 434 4.42 -7.82 -15.32
CA LEU A 434 4.87 -6.59 -14.64
C LEU A 434 3.82 -5.47 -14.70
N LYS A 435 2.93 -5.52 -15.70
CA LYS A 435 1.93 -4.50 -16.01
C LYS A 435 0.50 -4.97 -15.73
N ARG A 436 0.26 -6.20 -15.28
CA ARG A 436 -1.08 -6.77 -15.24
C ARG A 436 -1.48 -7.19 -13.83
N THR A 437 -2.76 -6.99 -13.53
CA THR A 437 -3.44 -7.76 -12.48
C THR A 437 -4.78 -8.27 -12.93
N ASP A 438 -5.16 -9.40 -12.35
CA ASP A 438 -6.48 -10.00 -12.49
C ASP A 438 -7.48 -9.29 -11.56
N ASP A 439 -7.39 -7.96 -11.46
CA ASP A 439 -8.33 -7.16 -10.66
C ASP A 439 -9.60 -6.90 -11.49
N ALA A 440 -10.76 -7.26 -10.95
CA ALA A 440 -12.07 -7.09 -11.58
C ALA A 440 -12.92 -6.05 -10.85
N TRP A 441 -14.00 -5.65 -11.51
CA TRP A 441 -15.05 -4.83 -10.91
C TRP A 441 -16.37 -5.02 -11.67
N GLY A 442 -17.48 -4.85 -10.98
CA GLY A 442 -18.82 -4.96 -11.54
C GLY A 442 -19.46 -3.59 -11.64
N TYR A 443 -19.64 -3.05 -12.85
CA TYR A 443 -20.39 -1.82 -13.01
C TYR A 443 -21.88 -2.12 -12.77
N VAL A 444 -22.49 -1.35 -11.87
CA VAL A 444 -23.91 -1.50 -11.55
C VAL A 444 -24.72 -0.51 -12.35
N GLY A 445 -24.37 0.77 -12.29
CA GLY A 445 -25.17 1.82 -12.94
C GLY A 445 -24.95 3.19 -12.34
N LEU A 446 -25.70 4.16 -12.85
CA LEU A 446 -25.83 5.49 -12.29
C LEU A 446 -27.21 5.58 -11.63
N SER A 447 -27.24 5.50 -10.30
CA SER A 447 -28.47 5.40 -9.51
C SER A 447 -28.91 6.75 -8.98
N SER A 448 -30.22 7.00 -9.01
CA SER A 448 -30.88 8.13 -8.34
C SER A 448 -31.56 7.63 -7.04
N GLY A 449 -32.17 8.52 -6.28
CA GLY A 449 -32.95 8.16 -5.08
C GLY A 449 -32.26 8.46 -3.75
N LEU A 450 -31.14 9.18 -3.76
CA LEU A 450 -30.57 9.79 -2.56
C LEU A 450 -31.29 11.12 -2.27
N PRO A 451 -31.54 11.46 -0.98
CA PRO A 451 -32.19 12.72 -0.61
C PRO A 451 -31.35 13.95 -0.94
N GLU A 452 -30.04 13.78 -0.95
CA GLU A 452 -29.02 14.73 -1.38
C GLU A 452 -28.08 13.99 -2.34
N ASN A 453 -27.00 14.60 -2.81
CA ASN A 453 -25.94 13.90 -3.57
C ASN A 453 -26.33 13.37 -4.97
N ASN A 454 -27.52 13.76 -5.45
CA ASN A 454 -28.06 13.53 -6.79
C ASN A 454 -27.86 12.08 -7.27
N LYS A 455 -27.08 11.86 -8.33
CA LYS A 455 -26.80 10.53 -8.88
C LYS A 455 -25.51 9.96 -8.30
N ALA A 456 -25.58 8.72 -7.86
CA ALA A 456 -24.43 7.93 -7.42
C ALA A 456 -24.02 6.92 -8.49
N LEU A 457 -22.74 6.95 -8.89
CA LEU A 457 -22.17 5.90 -9.71
C LEU A 457 -21.84 4.71 -8.81
N LEU A 458 -22.48 3.57 -9.08
CA LEU A 458 -22.37 2.35 -8.26
C LEU A 458 -21.51 1.29 -8.95
N TRP A 459 -20.70 0.59 -8.17
CA TRP A 459 -20.00 -0.61 -8.62
C TRP A 459 -19.73 -1.57 -7.47
N ILE A 460 -19.41 -2.81 -7.83
CA ILE A 460 -18.91 -3.83 -6.91
C ILE A 460 -17.40 -3.97 -7.14
N GLN A 461 -16.58 -3.72 -6.13
CA GLN A 461 -15.13 -3.94 -6.25
C GLN A 461 -14.82 -5.43 -6.12
N MET A 462 -13.96 -5.99 -6.97
CA MET A 462 -13.59 -7.42 -6.97
C MET A 462 -12.11 -7.63 -7.31
N ASP A 463 -11.23 -7.10 -6.47
CA ASP A 463 -9.80 -7.33 -6.67
C ASP A 463 -9.42 -8.78 -6.35
N LYS A 464 -8.54 -9.38 -7.18
CA LYS A 464 -8.02 -10.72 -6.92
C LYS A 464 -7.26 -10.73 -5.60
N MET A 465 -7.57 -11.68 -4.73
CA MET A 465 -6.77 -11.92 -3.52
C MET A 465 -5.53 -12.75 -3.85
N SER A 466 -4.45 -12.51 -3.11
CA SER A 466 -3.17 -13.18 -3.37
C SER A 466 -2.36 -13.57 -2.13
N HIS A 467 -2.73 -13.13 -0.93
CA HIS A 467 -2.03 -13.51 0.31
C HIS A 467 -3.01 -14.09 1.34
N LYS A 468 -2.57 -14.18 2.60
CA LYS A 468 -3.28 -14.83 3.70
C LYS A 468 -3.55 -16.30 3.39
N LEU A 469 -2.57 -16.95 2.77
CA LEU A 469 -2.59 -18.36 2.46
C LEU A 469 -2.49 -19.16 3.76
N GLY A 470 -3.21 -20.26 3.80
CA GLY A 470 -3.21 -21.18 4.92
C GLY A 470 -3.64 -22.58 4.53
N LYS A 471 -4.31 -23.27 5.44
CA LYS A 471 -4.90 -24.58 5.14
C LYS A 471 -5.94 -24.43 4.03
N SER A 472 -6.06 -25.46 3.20
CA SER A 472 -7.10 -25.50 2.18
C SER A 472 -8.49 -25.41 2.82
N ARG A 473 -9.42 -24.70 2.18
CA ARG A 473 -10.86 -24.76 2.52
C ARG A 473 -11.42 -26.19 2.34
N THR A 474 -12.57 -26.47 2.94
CA THR A 474 -13.28 -27.75 2.78
C THR A 474 -14.00 -27.81 1.43
N CYS A 475 -14.35 -29.01 0.93
CA CYS A 475 -15.13 -29.12 -0.30
C CYS A 475 -16.51 -28.44 -0.16
N ASP A 476 -17.14 -28.57 1.01
CA ASP A 476 -18.45 -27.99 1.30
C ASP A 476 -18.46 -26.45 1.20
N SER A 477 -17.34 -25.78 1.48
CA SER A 477 -17.23 -24.33 1.29
C SER A 477 -17.59 -23.87 -0.14
N CYS A 478 -17.35 -24.71 -1.15
CA CYS A 478 -17.64 -24.46 -2.55
C CYS A 478 -18.87 -25.23 -3.07
N HIS A 479 -19.09 -26.45 -2.58
CA HIS A 479 -20.01 -27.41 -3.20
C HIS A 479 -21.25 -27.75 -2.35
N THR A 480 -21.51 -26.98 -1.29
CA THR A 480 -22.74 -27.14 -0.48
C THR A 480 -24.00 -26.84 -1.29
N ALA A 481 -24.01 -25.76 -2.08
CA ALA A 481 -25.20 -25.36 -2.83
C ALA A 481 -25.43 -26.26 -4.05
N ALA A 482 -26.63 -26.84 -4.14
CA ALA A 482 -26.99 -27.76 -5.22
C ALA A 482 -27.03 -27.08 -6.61
N ASP A 483 -27.25 -25.77 -6.67
CA ASP A 483 -27.28 -24.96 -7.89
C ASP A 483 -25.96 -24.21 -8.15
N GLY A 484 -24.92 -24.47 -7.34
CA GLY A 484 -23.63 -23.80 -7.44
C GLY A 484 -23.62 -22.37 -6.89
N ALA A 485 -24.68 -21.92 -6.21
CA ALA A 485 -24.69 -20.59 -5.61
C ALA A 485 -23.65 -20.43 -4.49
N GLN A 486 -23.07 -19.24 -4.42
CA GLN A 486 -22.13 -18.82 -3.40
C GLN A 486 -22.81 -17.75 -2.54
N VAL A 487 -23.01 -18.02 -1.26
CA VAL A 487 -23.58 -17.05 -0.31
C VAL A 487 -22.59 -16.80 0.81
N ARG A 488 -22.28 -15.54 1.10
CA ARG A 488 -21.35 -15.14 2.16
C ARG A 488 -21.98 -14.09 3.05
N LYS A 489 -21.94 -14.35 4.35
CA LYS A 489 -22.33 -13.38 5.37
C LYS A 489 -21.16 -12.46 5.66
N VAL A 490 -21.46 -11.18 5.79
CA VAL A 490 -20.48 -10.13 6.05
C VAL A 490 -20.92 -9.34 7.27
N THR A 491 -19.99 -9.14 8.20
CA THR A 491 -20.16 -8.22 9.34
C THR A 491 -19.09 -7.15 9.29
N TRP A 492 -19.39 -5.97 9.80
CA TRP A 492 -18.48 -4.84 9.79
C TRP A 492 -18.78 -3.83 10.90
N GLU A 493 -17.78 -3.04 11.21
CA GLU A 493 -17.83 -1.86 12.08
C GLU A 493 -17.41 -0.64 11.27
N TYR A 494 -18.10 0.48 11.47
CA TYR A 494 -17.76 1.78 10.90
C TYR A 494 -17.03 2.65 11.93
N SER A 495 -15.96 3.33 11.53
CA SER A 495 -15.16 4.19 12.42
C SER A 495 -14.50 5.41 11.75
N ASP A 496 -14.98 5.79 10.55
CA ASP A 496 -14.49 6.99 9.86
C ASP A 496 -15.25 8.24 10.35
N PRO A 497 -14.73 9.45 10.10
CA PRO A 497 -15.46 10.69 10.38
C PRO A 497 -16.85 10.73 9.74
N GLY A 498 -17.76 11.48 10.35
CA GLY A 498 -19.12 11.70 9.86
C GLY A 498 -20.23 10.99 10.63
N ALA A 499 -19.88 10.00 11.45
CA ALA A 499 -20.79 9.37 12.39
C ALA A 499 -20.02 8.80 13.59
N LEU A 500 -20.70 8.68 14.74
CA LEU A 500 -20.20 7.85 15.82
C LEU A 500 -20.05 6.39 15.35
N PRO A 501 -19.13 5.59 15.91
CA PRO A 501 -18.96 4.20 15.50
C PRO A 501 -20.25 3.39 15.58
N PHE A 502 -20.50 2.53 14.59
CA PHE A 502 -21.66 1.66 14.53
C PHE A 502 -21.34 0.35 13.81
N SER A 503 -22.09 -0.71 14.13
CA SER A 503 -21.92 -2.02 13.51
C SER A 503 -23.01 -2.33 12.50
N GLY A 504 -22.73 -3.24 11.58
CA GLY A 504 -23.70 -3.72 10.61
C GLY A 504 -23.32 -5.00 9.89
N SER A 505 -24.19 -5.41 8.97
CA SER A 505 -24.03 -6.64 8.20
C SER A 505 -24.69 -6.55 6.84
N HIS A 506 -24.30 -7.48 5.95
CA HIS A 506 -24.97 -7.73 4.67
C HIS A 506 -24.61 -9.13 4.18
N GLU A 507 -25.19 -9.53 3.05
CA GLU A 507 -24.84 -10.76 2.36
C GLU A 507 -24.37 -10.52 0.93
N VAL A 508 -23.41 -11.33 0.49
CA VAL A 508 -22.94 -11.39 -0.89
C VAL A 508 -23.44 -12.69 -1.50
N HIS A 509 -24.20 -12.58 -2.60
CA HIS A 509 -24.80 -13.71 -3.31
C HIS A 509 -24.25 -13.74 -4.74
N ALA A 510 -23.61 -14.83 -5.14
CA ALA A 510 -23.15 -15.09 -6.51
C ALA A 510 -23.81 -16.37 -7.04
N ASN A 511 -24.52 -16.28 -8.15
CA ASN A 511 -25.25 -17.41 -8.73
C ASN A 511 -25.35 -17.27 -10.25
N ARG A 512 -26.16 -18.11 -10.89
CA ARG A 512 -26.33 -18.17 -12.35
C ARG A 512 -26.89 -16.90 -13.00
N ILE A 513 -27.57 -16.05 -12.25
CA ILE A 513 -28.22 -14.84 -12.78
C ILE A 513 -27.42 -13.55 -12.48
N GLY A 514 -26.58 -13.56 -11.44
CA GLY A 514 -25.77 -12.40 -11.13
C GLY A 514 -24.95 -12.51 -9.86
N LEU A 515 -24.32 -11.39 -9.55
CA LEU A 515 -23.67 -11.10 -8.28
C LEU A 515 -24.42 -9.96 -7.61
N PHE A 516 -24.79 -10.15 -6.34
CA PHE A 516 -25.63 -9.24 -5.57
C PHE A 516 -25.04 -9.00 -4.19
N ILE A 517 -25.18 -7.77 -3.71
CA ILE A 517 -24.94 -7.40 -2.32
C ILE A 517 -26.28 -6.94 -1.77
N LYS A 518 -26.82 -7.68 -0.81
CA LYS A 518 -28.20 -7.53 -0.33
C LYS A 518 -28.29 -7.49 1.18
N GLY A 519 -29.40 -6.95 1.66
CA GLY A 519 -29.74 -6.96 3.09
C GLY A 519 -28.77 -6.15 3.93
N MET A 520 -28.25 -5.04 3.38
CA MET A 520 -27.38 -4.17 4.15
C MET A 520 -28.16 -3.46 5.26
N GLN A 521 -27.71 -3.68 6.49
CA GLN A 521 -28.34 -3.17 7.70
C GLN A 521 -27.30 -2.78 8.74
N SER A 522 -27.71 -1.94 9.68
CA SER A 522 -26.86 -1.50 10.79
C SER A 522 -27.68 -1.24 12.05
N GLU A 523 -26.95 -1.04 13.14
CA GLU A 523 -27.44 -0.32 14.31
C GLU A 523 -27.82 1.13 13.95
N LYS A 524 -28.40 1.87 14.90
CA LYS A 524 -28.73 3.28 14.71
C LYS A 524 -27.47 4.09 14.39
N ILE A 525 -27.53 4.90 13.34
CA ILE A 525 -26.42 5.77 12.92
C ILE A 525 -26.62 7.17 13.50
N GLU A 526 -25.65 7.62 14.30
CA GLU A 526 -25.64 8.96 14.88
C GLU A 526 -24.62 9.83 14.14
N LEU A 527 -25.12 10.78 13.34
CA LEU A 527 -24.30 11.63 12.48
C LEU A 527 -23.53 12.68 13.27
N GLU A 528 -22.29 12.92 12.86
CA GLU A 528 -21.54 14.09 13.28
C GLU A 528 -22.02 15.35 12.56
N GLN A 529 -21.86 16.51 13.21
CA GLN A 529 -22.27 17.79 12.64
C GLN A 529 -21.56 18.08 11.30
N GLY A 530 -22.35 18.48 10.28
CA GLY A 530 -21.83 18.87 8.97
C GLY A 530 -21.60 17.71 8.00
N TYR A 531 -22.03 16.50 8.35
CA TYR A 531 -22.05 15.33 7.47
C TYR A 531 -23.49 14.89 7.18
N THR A 532 -23.65 14.15 6.09
CA THR A 532 -24.97 13.69 5.66
C THR A 532 -24.96 12.18 5.43
N LEU A 533 -26.08 11.53 5.80
CA LEU A 533 -26.17 10.07 5.76
C LEU A 533 -26.00 9.53 4.34
N SER A 534 -26.50 10.26 3.34
CA SER A 534 -26.41 9.88 1.93
C SER A 534 -24.97 9.88 1.38
N ALA A 535 -24.05 10.61 2.01
CA ALA A 535 -22.64 10.64 1.61
C ALA A 535 -21.86 9.44 2.13
N LEU A 536 -22.04 9.08 3.41
CA LEU A 536 -21.29 8.01 4.06
C LEU A 536 -21.99 6.64 4.01
N ALA A 537 -23.33 6.60 4.08
CA ALA A 537 -24.13 5.37 4.08
C ALA A 537 -25.24 5.40 2.99
N PRO A 538 -24.89 5.50 1.70
CA PRO A 538 -25.87 5.61 0.61
C PRO A 538 -26.81 4.39 0.50
N TRP A 539 -26.38 3.24 1.01
CA TRP A 539 -27.15 1.99 1.04
C TRP A 539 -28.42 2.09 1.89
N VAL A 540 -28.51 3.02 2.84
CA VAL A 540 -29.75 3.28 3.60
C VAL A 540 -30.90 3.64 2.65
N TYR A 541 -30.59 4.35 1.57
CA TYR A 541 -31.56 4.81 0.58
C TYR A 541 -31.62 3.90 -0.64
N LEU A 542 -30.45 3.46 -1.13
CA LEU A 542 -30.33 2.65 -2.34
C LEU A 542 -30.61 1.16 -2.13
N LYS A 543 -30.73 0.71 -0.87
CA LYS A 543 -31.05 -0.67 -0.49
C LYS A 543 -30.14 -1.67 -1.22
N ASP A 544 -30.74 -2.61 -1.94
CA ASP A 544 -30.07 -3.71 -2.65
C ASP A 544 -29.62 -3.33 -4.08
N ALA A 545 -29.34 -2.04 -4.33
CA ALA A 545 -28.97 -1.57 -5.67
C ALA A 545 -27.69 -2.20 -6.24
N TRP A 546 -26.79 -2.74 -5.40
CA TRP A 546 -25.51 -3.32 -5.83
C TRP A 546 -25.70 -4.72 -6.40
N GLN A 547 -26.05 -4.77 -7.68
CA GLN A 547 -26.23 -6.00 -8.42
C GLN A 547 -25.71 -5.88 -9.85
N ILE A 548 -25.11 -6.95 -10.36
CA ILE A 548 -24.68 -7.07 -11.76
C ILE A 548 -25.17 -8.40 -12.35
N PRO A 549 -25.61 -8.41 -13.62
CA PRO A 549 -25.99 -9.64 -14.29
C PRO A 549 -24.76 -10.47 -14.68
N GLY A 550 -24.94 -11.78 -14.78
CA GLY A 550 -23.92 -12.72 -15.25
C GLY A 550 -23.94 -14.05 -14.51
N ASP A 551 -23.24 -15.06 -15.01
CA ASP A 551 -23.11 -16.35 -14.34
C ASP A 551 -21.88 -16.37 -13.43
N PHE A 552 -22.13 -16.35 -12.11
CA PHE A 552 -21.14 -16.46 -11.05
C PHE A 552 -21.30 -17.76 -10.24
N SER A 553 -22.09 -18.72 -10.74
CA SER A 553 -22.29 -20.01 -10.07
C SER A 553 -21.10 -20.94 -10.25
N LEU A 554 -20.78 -21.68 -9.19
CA LEU A 554 -19.78 -22.74 -9.22
C LEU A 554 -20.31 -23.96 -9.99
N PRO A 555 -19.41 -24.81 -10.54
CA PRO A 555 -19.84 -26.05 -11.19
C PRO A 555 -20.64 -26.94 -10.24
N VAL A 556 -21.83 -27.35 -10.68
CA VAL A 556 -22.73 -28.23 -9.93
C VAL A 556 -22.16 -29.65 -9.89
N ILE A 557 -22.17 -30.25 -8.70
CA ILE A 557 -21.82 -31.65 -8.48
C ILE A 557 -22.95 -32.54 -9.03
N ARG A 558 -22.66 -33.28 -10.10
CA ARG A 558 -23.61 -34.21 -10.73
C ARG A 558 -23.66 -35.58 -10.05
N ASP A 559 -22.53 -36.05 -9.54
CA ASP A 559 -22.39 -37.35 -8.88
C ASP A 559 -22.18 -37.13 -7.37
N ARG A 560 -23.28 -37.14 -6.62
CA ARG A 560 -23.25 -36.81 -5.19
C ARG A 560 -22.59 -37.92 -4.37
N GLN A 561 -22.78 -39.17 -4.73
CA GLN A 561 -22.16 -40.31 -4.03
C GLN A 561 -20.64 -40.25 -4.14
N ARG A 562 -20.11 -39.96 -5.32
CA ARG A 562 -18.68 -39.77 -5.53
C ARG A 562 -18.16 -38.55 -4.78
N TYR A 563 -18.92 -37.46 -4.72
CA TYR A 563 -18.58 -36.29 -3.91
C TYR A 563 -18.48 -36.63 -2.42
N ASP A 564 -19.47 -37.32 -1.85
CA ASP A 564 -19.49 -37.66 -0.42
C ASP A 564 -18.30 -38.57 -0.05
N THR A 565 -17.95 -39.49 -0.95
CA THR A 565 -16.74 -40.34 -0.82
C THR A 565 -15.47 -39.49 -0.74
N PHE A 566 -15.33 -38.47 -1.58
CA PHE A 566 -14.18 -37.59 -1.57
C PHE A 566 -14.18 -36.59 -0.41
N ASN A 567 -15.34 -36.05 -0.04
CA ASN A 567 -15.48 -35.09 1.05
C ASN A 567 -15.12 -35.70 2.41
N SER A 568 -15.41 -36.99 2.61
CA SER A 568 -15.12 -37.71 3.87
C SER A 568 -13.63 -37.97 4.12
N SER A 569 -12.77 -37.91 3.11
CA SER A 569 -11.33 -38.15 3.28
C SER A 569 -10.46 -37.36 2.29
N LEU A 570 -9.62 -36.47 2.84
CA LEU A 570 -8.65 -35.71 2.06
C LEU A 570 -7.63 -36.62 1.37
N ASP A 571 -7.22 -37.71 2.01
CA ASP A 571 -6.27 -38.66 1.42
C ASP A 571 -6.85 -39.41 0.23
N VAL A 572 -8.13 -39.80 0.32
CA VAL A 572 -8.84 -40.39 -0.83
C VAL A 572 -8.94 -39.34 -1.95
N SER A 573 -9.34 -38.11 -1.64
CA SER A 573 -9.40 -37.01 -2.61
C SER A 573 -8.06 -36.77 -3.32
N ARG A 574 -6.94 -36.81 -2.59
CA ARG A 574 -5.57 -36.67 -3.13
C ARG A 574 -5.19 -37.84 -4.03
N LYS A 575 -5.40 -39.07 -3.57
CA LYS A 575 -5.09 -40.30 -4.33
C LYS A 575 -5.90 -40.39 -5.62
N SER A 576 -7.15 -39.93 -5.60
CA SER A 576 -8.05 -39.92 -6.76
C SER A 576 -7.84 -38.73 -7.70
N GLY A 577 -6.88 -37.84 -7.43
CA GLY A 577 -6.58 -36.68 -8.29
C GLY A 577 -7.67 -35.61 -8.30
N VAL A 578 -8.55 -35.59 -7.30
CA VAL A 578 -9.57 -34.55 -7.14
C VAL A 578 -8.90 -33.26 -6.72
N VAL A 579 -8.04 -33.34 -5.71
CA VAL A 579 -7.20 -32.24 -5.25
C VAL A 579 -5.72 -32.60 -5.44
N HIS A 580 -4.85 -31.59 -5.38
CA HIS A 580 -3.41 -31.80 -5.49
C HIS A 580 -2.89 -32.65 -4.32
N ARG A 581 -1.82 -33.41 -4.57
CA ARG A 581 -1.14 -34.20 -3.55
C ARG A 581 -0.41 -33.29 -2.57
#